data_AF-A0A7I8X5M1-F1
#
_entry.id   AF-A0A7I8X5M1-F1
#
_cell.length_a   1.000
_cell.length_b   1.000
_cell.length_c   1.000
_cell.angle_alpha   90.00
_cell.angle_beta   90.00
_cell.angle_gamma   90.00
#
_symmetry.space_group_name_H-M   'P 1'
#
loop_
_entity.id
_entity.type
_entity.pdbx_description
1 polymer ?
#
loop_
_entity_poly.entity_id
_entity_poly.type
_entity_poly.pdbx_seq_one_letter_code
_entity_poly.pdbx_strand_id
1 'polypeptide(L)'
;MGEDEAVVPEKRPRYEVRRAPFDSRHRLTQSLDKFHLLIGVTGSVATIKIEELVADLRKKYDEDKLVIKVIATQSALHFFDPTKLEEQNIIVYEDRDEWNMFKKRGDPVLHIDLRKWANAFLIAPLDANTLAKVSNGQCDNLLTCVARAWDFNKPFFFAPAMNTCMWEHPITAEQVRKLGGVFGCKEIPPIEKELMCGDKGYGAMAKVSMISSIIISAIRDKFAPFIMWVFGYGSLLWYTDFPYQAVVPGVVRGYVRRFWQMSPDHRGTQNKPGRTVTLVPQDSGVCWGLAYKVPEEHVEATVAYLNFRERAGYEREVVEFHPDNGDAPFELEVYISHHHEDNIYHTGPVTNEEIVDVILTSKGRSGTNLEYALRLADIHRRLAPHIHDPHLFDIERRLLKACESRRVRDKILEILGHNLPYLKSA
;
A
#
# COMPACT_ATOMS: atom_id res chain seq x y z
N MET A 1 34.29 -27.48 24.93
CA MET A 1 33.36 -28.63 24.94
C MET A 1 32.63 -28.57 26.26
N GLY A 2 31.45 -27.97 26.25
CA GLY A 2 30.48 -28.01 27.34
C GLY A 2 29.16 -28.25 26.65
N GLU A 3 28.56 -29.41 26.91
CA GLU A 3 27.34 -29.90 26.29
C GLU A 3 26.16 -29.10 26.85
N ASP A 4 25.45 -28.34 26.01
CA ASP A 4 24.09 -27.88 26.30
C ASP A 4 23.15 -29.06 26.02
N GLU A 5 23.13 -30.05 26.91
CA GLU A 5 22.08 -31.07 26.93
C GLU A 5 20.77 -30.40 27.33
N ALA A 6 19.90 -30.19 26.34
CA ALA A 6 18.53 -29.75 26.58
C ALA A 6 17.75 -30.84 27.31
N VAL A 7 17.59 -30.65 28.62
CA VAL A 7 16.75 -31.46 29.51
C VAL A 7 15.34 -31.61 28.91
N VAL A 8 14.93 -32.85 28.63
CA VAL A 8 13.53 -33.19 28.33
C VAL A 8 12.69 -32.75 29.53
N PRO A 9 11.68 -31.88 29.37
CA PRO A 9 10.95 -31.40 30.53
C PRO A 9 10.20 -32.58 31.17
N GLU A 10 10.55 -32.88 32.43
CA GLU A 10 9.73 -33.70 33.31
C GLU A 10 8.27 -33.24 33.23
N LYS A 11 7.33 -34.20 33.35
CA LYS A 11 5.87 -33.96 33.31
C LYS A 11 5.52 -32.67 34.07
N ARG A 12 5.34 -31.57 33.33
CA ARG A 12 5.07 -30.25 33.92
C ARG A 12 3.77 -30.34 34.75
N PRO A 13 3.72 -29.70 35.92
CA PRO A 13 2.50 -29.61 36.70
C PRO A 13 1.39 -29.01 35.82
N ARG A 14 0.15 -29.48 35.98
CA ARG A 14 -1.03 -28.93 35.30
C ARG A 14 -1.06 -27.43 35.55
N TYR A 15 -0.76 -26.63 34.52
CA TYR A 15 -0.63 -25.18 34.55
C TYR A 15 -1.64 -24.51 35.49
N GLU A 16 -1.13 -23.90 36.55
CA GLU A 16 -1.88 -23.13 37.54
C GLU A 16 -2.29 -21.77 36.94
N VAL A 17 -3.59 -21.47 37.02
CA VAL A 17 -4.28 -20.24 36.60
C VAL A 17 -4.28 -19.94 35.09
N ARG A 18 -5.06 -20.73 34.34
CA ARG A 18 -5.52 -20.32 33.00
C ARG A 18 -6.59 -19.22 33.09
N ARG A 19 -6.54 -18.25 32.18
CA ARG A 19 -7.65 -17.34 31.87
C ARG A 19 -8.98 -18.10 31.74
N ALA A 20 -10.06 -17.51 32.25
CA ALA A 20 -11.42 -17.99 32.02
C ALA A 20 -11.81 -17.84 30.53
N PRO A 21 -12.52 -18.81 29.92
CA PRO A 21 -12.97 -18.69 28.54
C PRO A 21 -13.83 -17.44 28.33
N PHE A 22 -13.71 -16.80 27.16
CA PHE A 22 -14.52 -15.64 26.82
C PHE A 22 -15.99 -16.01 26.77
N ASP A 23 -16.86 -15.13 27.26
CA ASP A 23 -18.31 -15.32 27.20
C ASP A 23 -18.94 -14.50 26.05
N SER A 24 -20.26 -14.61 25.90
CA SER A 24 -21.01 -13.94 24.83
C SER A 24 -20.97 -12.40 24.88
N ARG A 25 -20.33 -11.77 25.88
CA ARG A 25 -20.08 -10.32 25.96
C ARG A 25 -18.75 -9.91 25.36
N HIS A 26 -17.84 -10.85 25.12
CA HIS A 26 -16.56 -10.57 24.47
C HIS A 26 -16.81 -10.01 23.06
N ARG A 27 -16.09 -8.94 22.71
CA ARG A 27 -16.20 -8.28 21.40
C ARG A 27 -14.81 -8.03 20.85
N LEU A 28 -14.66 -8.25 19.54
CA LEU A 28 -13.46 -7.89 18.81
C LEU A 28 -13.69 -6.54 18.11
N THR A 29 -12.92 -5.53 18.49
CA THR A 29 -12.93 -4.21 17.85
C THR A 29 -11.77 -4.11 16.89
N GLN A 30 -12.06 -3.74 15.64
CA GLN A 30 -11.05 -3.41 14.65
C GLN A 30 -10.83 -1.91 14.65
N SER A 31 -9.58 -1.49 14.86
CA SER A 31 -9.13 -0.10 14.72
C SER A 31 -8.64 0.10 13.29
N LEU A 32 -9.15 1.11 12.58
CA LEU A 32 -8.81 1.35 11.18
C LEU A 32 -7.37 1.85 10.99
N ASP A 33 -6.83 2.54 11.99
CA ASP A 33 -5.46 3.08 12.04
C ASP A 33 -4.39 2.03 12.39
N LYS A 34 -4.80 0.79 12.67
CA LYS A 34 -3.89 -0.30 13.10
C LYS A 34 -4.00 -1.50 12.19
N PHE A 35 -2.88 -2.21 12.03
CA PHE A 35 -2.85 -3.53 11.44
C PHE A 35 -3.17 -4.60 12.48
N HIS A 36 -4.18 -5.40 12.20
CA HIS A 36 -4.62 -6.52 13.03
C HIS A 36 -4.08 -7.82 12.44
N LEU A 37 -3.04 -8.37 13.06
CA LEU A 37 -2.44 -9.64 12.68
C LEU A 37 -2.99 -10.77 13.55
N LEU A 38 -3.56 -11.78 12.91
CA LEU A 38 -3.95 -13.02 13.57
C LEU A 38 -2.87 -14.08 13.32
N ILE A 39 -2.38 -14.70 14.40
CA ILE A 39 -1.37 -15.77 14.33
C ILE A 39 -2.00 -17.08 14.83
N GLY A 40 -2.05 -18.09 13.98
CA GLY A 40 -2.37 -19.46 14.36
C GLY A 40 -1.10 -20.24 14.71
N VAL A 41 -1.10 -20.93 15.85
CA VAL A 41 -0.03 -21.86 16.24
C VAL A 41 -0.58 -23.28 16.35
N THR A 42 0.17 -24.24 15.82
CA THR A 42 -0.24 -25.66 15.74
C THR A 42 0.70 -26.58 16.53
N GLY A 43 0.46 -27.89 16.51
CA GLY A 43 1.16 -28.90 17.31
C GLY A 43 2.55 -29.26 16.77
N SER A 44 3.44 -28.29 16.62
CA SER A 44 4.84 -28.49 16.26
C SER A 44 5.76 -28.00 17.37
N VAL A 45 6.92 -28.63 17.56
CA VAL A 45 7.92 -28.19 18.55
C VAL A 45 8.36 -26.75 18.32
N ALA A 46 8.31 -26.28 17.06
CA ALA A 46 8.63 -24.89 16.71
C ALA A 46 7.72 -23.84 17.40
N THR A 47 6.58 -24.25 17.96
CA THR A 47 5.66 -23.39 18.71
C THR A 47 6.33 -22.76 19.94
N ILE A 48 7.40 -23.36 20.48
CA ILE A 48 8.23 -22.73 21.54
C ILE A 48 8.74 -21.32 21.17
N LYS A 49 8.78 -21.00 19.87
CA LYS A 49 9.29 -19.72 19.34
C LYS A 49 8.21 -18.64 19.18
N ILE A 50 6.96 -18.88 19.58
CA ILE A 50 5.90 -17.89 19.40
C ILE A 50 6.19 -16.59 20.14
N GLU A 51 6.75 -16.66 21.35
CA GLU A 51 7.16 -15.49 22.14
C GLU A 51 8.24 -14.68 21.40
N GLU A 52 9.24 -15.37 20.83
CA GLU A 52 10.31 -14.77 20.03
C GLU A 52 9.74 -14.09 18.77
N LEU A 53 8.80 -14.74 18.08
CA LEU A 53 8.16 -14.21 16.87
C LEU A 53 7.36 -12.94 17.15
N VAL A 54 6.57 -12.96 18.20
CA VAL A 54 5.82 -11.79 18.66
C VAL A 54 6.75 -10.63 18.99
N ALA A 55 7.82 -10.89 19.75
CA ALA A 55 8.78 -9.87 20.15
C ALA A 55 9.49 -9.26 18.92
N ASP A 56 9.90 -10.09 17.96
CA ASP A 56 10.58 -9.61 16.74
C ASP A 56 9.64 -8.82 15.81
N LEU A 57 8.36 -9.21 15.71
CA LEU A 57 7.33 -8.45 14.98
C LEU A 57 7.10 -7.06 15.59
N ARG A 58 6.93 -7.01 16.91
CA ARG A 58 6.76 -5.74 17.67
C ARG A 58 7.99 -4.85 17.58
N LYS A 59 9.20 -5.44 17.60
CA LYS A 59 10.44 -4.67 17.44
C LYS A 59 10.61 -4.05 16.05
N LYS A 60 10.15 -4.74 14.99
CA LYS A 60 10.34 -4.31 13.59
C LYS A 60 9.25 -3.38 13.06
N TYR A 61 8.15 -3.23 13.79
CA TYR A 61 7.04 -2.35 13.44
C TYR A 61 6.69 -1.42 14.59
N ASP A 62 5.89 -0.41 14.32
CA ASP A 62 5.35 0.45 15.36
C ASP A 62 4.36 -0.35 16.23
N GLU A 63 4.68 -0.54 17.52
CA GLU A 63 3.86 -1.32 18.46
C GLU A 63 2.45 -0.73 18.60
N ASP A 64 2.30 0.59 18.45
CA ASP A 64 0.99 1.25 18.53
C ASP A 64 0.13 0.97 17.29
N LYS A 65 0.76 0.56 16.18
CA LYS A 65 0.10 0.27 14.90
C LYS A 65 -0.06 -1.21 14.60
N LEU A 66 0.55 -2.12 15.36
CA LEU A 66 0.41 -3.57 15.16
C LEU A 66 -0.30 -4.23 16.35
N VAL A 67 -1.52 -4.70 16.12
CA VAL A 67 -2.29 -5.47 17.09
C VAL A 67 -2.21 -6.95 16.75
N ILE A 68 -1.68 -7.75 17.68
CA ILE A 68 -1.53 -9.20 17.50
C ILE A 68 -2.54 -9.94 18.38
N LYS A 69 -3.21 -10.95 17.80
CA LYS A 69 -3.98 -11.95 18.52
C LYS A 69 -3.53 -13.34 18.07
N VAL A 70 -3.57 -14.31 18.98
CA VAL A 70 -3.10 -15.68 18.71
C VAL A 70 -4.26 -16.67 18.82
N ILE A 71 -4.31 -17.67 17.95
CA ILE A 71 -5.14 -18.88 18.12
C ILE A 71 -4.21 -20.06 18.34
N ALA A 72 -4.40 -20.79 19.42
CA ALA A 72 -3.65 -22.00 19.71
C ALA A 72 -4.53 -23.24 19.55
N THR A 73 -4.07 -24.21 18.76
CA THR A 73 -4.71 -25.54 18.77
C THR A 73 -4.43 -26.25 20.09
N GLN A 74 -5.30 -27.21 20.46
CA GLN A 74 -5.08 -28.02 21.66
C GLN A 74 -3.68 -28.67 21.69
N SER A 75 -3.16 -29.11 20.54
CA SER A 75 -1.83 -29.70 20.43
C SER A 75 -0.69 -28.68 20.59
N ALA A 76 -0.90 -27.42 20.18
CA ALA A 76 0.10 -26.35 20.34
C ALA A 76 0.39 -26.05 21.81
N LEU A 77 -0.63 -26.17 22.67
CA LEU A 77 -0.56 -25.91 24.11
C LEU A 77 0.37 -26.87 24.88
N HIS A 78 0.86 -27.94 24.25
CA HIS A 78 1.92 -28.77 24.84
C HIS A 78 3.30 -28.12 24.77
N PHE A 79 3.50 -27.14 23.87
CA PHE A 79 4.82 -26.59 23.57
C PHE A 79 5.04 -25.19 24.17
N PHE A 80 3.98 -24.46 24.50
CA PHE A 80 4.11 -23.14 25.13
C PHE A 80 3.00 -22.89 26.15
N ASP A 81 3.25 -21.94 27.04
CA ASP A 81 2.28 -21.47 28.02
C ASP A 81 1.63 -20.17 27.51
N PRO A 82 0.31 -20.16 27.25
CA PRO A 82 -0.41 -18.97 26.82
C PRO A 82 -0.26 -17.77 27.75
N THR A 83 -0.11 -18.00 29.06
CA THR A 83 -0.04 -16.92 30.06
C THR A 83 1.09 -15.93 29.79
N LYS A 84 2.21 -16.40 29.24
CA LYS A 84 3.36 -15.56 28.89
C LYS A 84 3.08 -14.55 27.77
N LEU A 85 2.18 -14.88 26.85
CA LEU A 85 1.70 -13.93 25.84
C LEU A 85 0.62 -13.02 26.43
N GLU A 86 -0.24 -13.55 27.31
CA GLU A 86 -1.27 -12.77 28.00
C GLU A 86 -0.65 -11.68 28.90
N GLU A 87 0.46 -11.96 29.58
CA GLU A 87 1.27 -10.99 30.34
C GLU A 87 1.80 -9.84 29.48
N GLN A 88 1.99 -10.08 28.17
CA GLN A 88 2.39 -9.08 27.18
C GLN A 88 1.18 -8.41 26.48
N ASN A 89 0.00 -8.54 27.08
CA ASN A 89 -1.29 -8.05 26.58
C ASN A 89 -1.67 -8.62 25.20
N ILE A 90 -1.30 -9.88 24.93
CA ILE A 90 -1.67 -10.61 23.71
C ILE A 90 -2.69 -11.66 24.07
N ILE A 91 -3.87 -11.54 23.47
CA ILE A 91 -4.95 -12.51 23.70
C ILE A 91 -4.64 -13.80 22.93
N VAL A 92 -4.64 -14.92 23.65
CA VAL A 92 -4.61 -16.27 23.08
C VAL A 92 -6.01 -16.86 23.14
N TYR A 93 -6.55 -17.20 21.97
CA TYR A 93 -7.83 -17.90 21.83
C TYR A 93 -7.61 -19.41 21.69
N GLU A 94 -8.52 -20.16 22.28
CA GLU A 94 -8.57 -21.62 22.25
C GLU A 94 -9.97 -22.09 21.84
N ASP A 95 -10.12 -23.37 21.50
CA ASP A 95 -11.41 -23.97 21.12
C ASP A 95 -12.50 -23.78 22.20
N ARG A 96 -12.09 -23.73 23.48
CA ARG A 96 -13.00 -23.48 24.61
C ARG A 96 -13.66 -22.10 24.59
N ASP A 97 -13.04 -21.10 23.95
CA ASP A 97 -13.63 -19.77 23.84
C ASP A 97 -14.81 -19.76 22.86
N GLU A 98 -14.70 -20.47 21.74
CA GLU A 98 -15.75 -20.54 20.71
C GLU A 98 -17.07 -21.05 21.29
N TRP A 99 -17.02 -22.20 21.98
CA TRP A 99 -18.20 -22.81 22.58
C TRP A 99 -18.69 -22.09 23.83
N ASN A 100 -17.85 -21.28 24.47
CA ASN A 100 -18.28 -20.47 25.60
C ASN A 100 -18.95 -19.16 25.17
N MET A 101 -18.56 -18.61 24.02
CA MET A 101 -19.16 -17.42 23.43
C MET A 101 -20.51 -17.69 22.76
N PHE A 102 -20.68 -18.85 22.11
CA PHE A 102 -21.91 -19.18 21.38
C PHE A 102 -22.83 -20.11 22.21
N LYS A 103 -23.84 -19.53 22.86
CA LYS A 103 -24.83 -20.30 23.65
C LYS A 103 -26.22 -20.29 23.03
N LYS A 104 -26.57 -19.25 22.29
CA LYS A 104 -27.86 -19.10 21.60
C LYS A 104 -27.70 -18.37 20.27
N ARG A 105 -28.72 -18.50 19.42
CA ARG A 105 -28.78 -17.76 18.15
C ARG A 105 -28.70 -16.25 18.43
N GLY A 106 -27.79 -15.58 17.70
CA GLY A 106 -27.52 -14.15 17.86
C GLY A 106 -26.28 -13.83 18.70
N ASP A 107 -25.72 -14.82 19.40
CA ASP A 107 -24.42 -14.68 20.06
C ASP A 107 -23.27 -14.59 19.03
N PRO A 108 -22.13 -13.96 19.40
CA PRO A 108 -20.96 -13.86 18.54
C PRO A 108 -20.43 -15.24 18.15
N VAL A 109 -19.96 -15.36 16.91
CA VAL A 109 -19.33 -16.58 16.38
C VAL A 109 -17.85 -16.30 16.22
N LEU A 110 -17.05 -16.78 17.18
CA LEU A 110 -15.67 -16.34 17.37
C LEU A 110 -14.80 -16.48 16.11
N HIS A 111 -14.84 -17.61 15.40
CA HIS A 111 -14.05 -17.77 14.17
C HIS A 111 -14.41 -16.75 13.07
N ILE A 112 -15.69 -16.41 12.94
CA ILE A 112 -16.15 -15.39 11.98
C ILE A 112 -15.69 -14.01 12.42
N ASP A 113 -15.77 -13.70 13.71
CA ASP A 113 -15.37 -12.40 14.24
C ASP A 113 -13.86 -12.19 14.16
N LEU A 114 -13.05 -13.23 14.42
CA LEU A 114 -11.60 -13.22 14.20
C LEU A 114 -11.25 -13.00 12.73
N ARG A 115 -11.95 -13.68 11.81
CA ARG A 115 -11.79 -13.48 10.36
C ARG A 115 -12.13 -12.06 9.90
N LYS A 116 -13.17 -11.44 10.49
CA LYS A 116 -13.52 -10.05 10.20
C LYS A 116 -12.45 -9.09 10.75
N TRP A 117 -12.06 -9.29 12.01
CA TRP A 117 -11.10 -8.47 12.74
C TRP A 117 -9.71 -8.42 12.10
N ALA A 118 -9.20 -9.54 11.62
CA ALA A 118 -7.84 -9.64 11.11
C ALA A 118 -7.66 -9.00 9.72
N ASN A 119 -6.57 -8.25 9.49
CA ASN A 119 -6.16 -7.76 8.18
C ASN A 119 -5.30 -8.79 7.42
N ALA A 120 -4.61 -9.68 8.14
CA ALA A 120 -3.89 -10.83 7.62
C ALA A 120 -3.91 -11.99 8.63
N PHE A 121 -3.72 -13.21 8.11
CA PHE A 121 -3.62 -14.42 8.91
C PHE A 121 -2.28 -15.10 8.65
N LEU A 122 -1.56 -15.48 9.70
CA LEU A 122 -0.33 -16.25 9.65
C LEU A 122 -0.53 -17.55 10.42
N ILE A 123 -0.24 -18.71 9.84
CA ILE A 123 -0.08 -19.94 10.62
C ILE A 123 1.42 -20.27 10.74
N ALA A 124 1.99 -20.11 11.93
CA ALA A 124 3.41 -20.33 12.19
C ALA A 124 3.66 -20.78 13.64
N PRO A 125 4.01 -22.06 13.87
CA PRO A 125 4.20 -23.10 12.86
C PRO A 125 2.89 -23.66 12.31
N LEU A 126 2.94 -24.18 11.08
CA LEU A 126 1.96 -25.08 10.49
C LEU A 126 2.49 -26.53 10.54
N ASP A 127 1.90 -27.36 11.40
CA ASP A 127 2.16 -28.79 11.48
C ASP A 127 1.52 -29.54 10.30
N ALA A 128 1.97 -30.76 10.03
CA ALA A 128 1.46 -31.55 8.90
C ALA A 128 -0.03 -31.92 9.04
N ASN A 129 -0.51 -32.08 10.28
CA ASN A 129 -1.90 -32.43 10.54
C ASN A 129 -2.83 -31.27 10.13
N THR A 130 -2.54 -30.06 10.58
CA THR A 130 -3.29 -28.85 10.24
C THR A 130 -3.11 -28.50 8.76
N LEU A 131 -1.93 -28.72 8.18
CA LEU A 131 -1.74 -28.61 6.72
C LEU A 131 -2.72 -29.51 5.98
N ALA A 132 -2.83 -30.79 6.37
CA ALA A 132 -3.76 -31.74 5.79
C ALA A 132 -5.23 -31.34 5.99
N LYS A 133 -5.58 -30.78 7.16
CA LYS A 133 -6.93 -30.28 7.45
C LYS A 133 -7.30 -29.11 6.54
N VAL A 134 -6.46 -28.08 6.52
CA VAL A 134 -6.70 -26.85 5.75
C VAL A 134 -6.72 -27.15 4.24
N SER A 135 -5.81 -27.98 3.75
CA SER A 135 -5.76 -28.35 2.33
C SER A 135 -7.01 -29.10 1.86
N ASN A 136 -7.68 -29.82 2.77
CA ASN A 136 -8.88 -30.60 2.47
C ASN A 136 -10.17 -29.93 2.95
N GLY A 137 -10.09 -28.70 3.47
CA GLY A 137 -11.26 -27.93 3.90
C GLY A 137 -11.91 -28.43 5.19
N GLN A 138 -11.19 -29.18 6.03
CA GLN A 138 -11.65 -29.52 7.38
C GLN A 138 -11.66 -28.26 8.26
N CYS A 139 -12.65 -28.16 9.14
CA CYS A 139 -12.89 -27.03 10.05
C CYS A 139 -13.45 -27.55 11.38
N ASP A 140 -12.61 -28.27 12.13
CA ASP A 140 -13.01 -29.01 13.35
C ASP A 140 -12.47 -28.40 14.64
N ASN A 141 -11.76 -27.27 14.54
CA ASN A 141 -11.28 -26.47 15.66
C ASN A 141 -11.26 -24.98 15.28
N LEU A 142 -11.07 -24.09 16.25
CA LEU A 142 -11.16 -22.64 16.05
C LEU A 142 -10.24 -22.17 14.91
N LEU A 143 -8.99 -22.64 14.87
CA LEU A 143 -8.00 -22.25 13.87
C LEU A 143 -8.43 -22.66 12.45
N THR A 144 -8.84 -23.91 12.27
CA THR A 144 -9.27 -24.44 10.96
C THR A 144 -10.61 -23.87 10.51
N CYS A 145 -11.51 -23.54 11.44
CA CYS A 145 -12.73 -22.77 11.16
C CYS A 145 -12.41 -21.37 10.61
N VAL A 146 -11.46 -20.65 11.24
CA VAL A 146 -10.99 -19.34 10.71
C VAL A 146 -10.39 -19.51 9.32
N ALA A 147 -9.51 -20.50 9.13
CA ALA A 147 -8.88 -20.77 7.84
C ALA A 147 -9.92 -21.08 6.74
N ARG A 148 -10.96 -21.86 7.07
CA ARG A 148 -12.00 -22.24 6.12
C ARG A 148 -12.89 -21.08 5.70
N ALA A 149 -13.13 -20.13 6.61
CA ALA A 149 -13.95 -18.94 6.40
C ALA A 149 -13.15 -17.73 5.88
N TRP A 150 -11.85 -17.89 5.62
CA TRP A 150 -10.93 -16.79 5.34
C TRP A 150 -11.31 -15.99 4.08
N ASP A 151 -11.04 -14.68 4.12
CA ASP A 151 -11.14 -13.79 2.97
C ASP A 151 -9.86 -13.84 2.15
N PHE A 152 -9.87 -14.44 0.96
CA PHE A 152 -8.64 -14.49 0.16
C PHE A 152 -8.26 -13.16 -0.51
N ASN A 153 -9.07 -12.11 -0.36
CA ASN A 153 -8.61 -10.73 -0.62
C ASN A 153 -7.67 -10.22 0.50
N LYS A 154 -7.62 -10.91 1.64
CA LYS A 154 -6.69 -10.63 2.75
C LYS A 154 -5.52 -11.62 2.70
N PRO A 155 -4.28 -11.17 2.93
CA PRO A 155 -3.12 -12.06 2.95
C PRO A 155 -3.26 -13.20 3.96
N PHE A 156 -2.95 -14.42 3.50
CA PHE A 156 -2.86 -15.62 4.34
C PHE A 156 -1.47 -16.22 4.15
N PHE A 157 -0.64 -16.19 5.19
CA PHE A 157 0.70 -16.76 5.24
C PHE A 157 0.71 -18.08 5.99
N PHE A 158 1.63 -18.97 5.63
CA PHE A 158 1.88 -20.19 6.40
C PHE A 158 3.37 -20.53 6.43
N ALA A 159 3.86 -20.96 7.59
CA ALA A 159 5.24 -21.39 7.81
C ALA A 159 5.25 -22.86 8.28
N PRO A 160 5.44 -23.83 7.38
CA PRO A 160 5.49 -25.24 7.73
C PRO A 160 6.60 -25.57 8.73
N ALA A 161 6.32 -26.51 9.64
CA ALA A 161 7.32 -27.01 10.59
C ALA A 161 7.06 -28.48 10.97
N MET A 162 7.86 -29.38 10.42
CA MET A 162 7.73 -30.82 10.63
C MET A 162 9.06 -31.55 10.45
N ASN A 163 9.13 -32.82 10.83
CA ASN A 163 10.32 -33.64 10.59
C ASN A 163 10.56 -33.82 9.07
N THR A 164 11.82 -34.01 8.67
CA THR A 164 12.24 -34.19 7.27
C THR A 164 11.44 -35.25 6.52
N CYS A 165 11.23 -36.43 7.12
CA CYS A 165 10.47 -37.51 6.48
C CYS A 165 9.00 -37.13 6.25
N MET A 166 8.43 -36.26 7.11
CA MET A 166 7.09 -35.73 6.90
C MET A 166 7.08 -34.67 5.80
N TRP A 167 8.12 -33.83 5.73
CA TRP A 167 8.25 -32.81 4.69
C TRP A 167 8.42 -33.42 3.29
N GLU A 168 9.31 -34.40 3.17
CA GLU A 168 9.59 -35.13 1.93
C GLU A 168 8.46 -36.07 1.51
N HIS A 169 7.48 -36.29 2.39
CA HIS A 169 6.32 -37.12 2.06
C HIS A 169 5.54 -36.50 0.87
N PRO A 170 5.19 -37.26 -0.18
CA PRO A 170 4.55 -36.73 -1.40
C PRO A 170 3.27 -35.93 -1.14
N ILE A 171 2.47 -36.36 -0.15
CA ILE A 171 1.26 -35.67 0.27
C ILE A 171 1.56 -34.25 0.76
N THR A 172 2.67 -34.02 1.46
CA THR A 172 3.02 -32.68 1.95
C THR A 172 3.27 -31.73 0.78
N ALA A 173 4.02 -32.17 -0.23
CA ALA A 173 4.24 -31.38 -1.44
C ALA A 173 2.93 -31.06 -2.18
N GLU A 174 1.99 -32.01 -2.26
CA GLU A 174 0.66 -31.77 -2.82
C GLU A 174 -0.12 -30.72 -2.04
N GLN A 175 -0.14 -30.83 -0.71
CA GLN A 175 -0.89 -29.95 0.17
C GLN A 175 -0.31 -28.52 0.17
N VAL A 176 1.02 -28.38 0.23
CA VAL A 176 1.70 -27.08 0.12
C VAL A 176 1.39 -26.42 -1.22
N ARG A 177 1.49 -27.16 -2.33
CA ARG A 177 1.13 -26.66 -3.67
C ARG A 177 -0.34 -26.25 -3.75
N LYS A 178 -1.24 -26.95 -3.07
CA LYS A 178 -2.66 -26.60 -3.04
C LYS A 178 -2.90 -25.29 -2.28
N LEU A 179 -2.31 -25.15 -1.09
CA LEU A 179 -2.41 -23.90 -0.32
C LEU A 179 -1.78 -22.73 -1.09
N GLY A 180 -0.57 -22.91 -1.60
CA GLY A 180 0.17 -21.85 -2.29
C GLY A 180 -0.41 -21.51 -3.66
N GLY A 181 -0.48 -22.50 -4.55
CA GLY A 181 -0.82 -22.30 -5.95
C GLY A 181 -2.32 -22.23 -6.25
N VAL A 182 -3.17 -22.91 -5.49
CA VAL A 182 -4.63 -22.93 -5.75
C VAL A 182 -5.36 -21.93 -4.86
N PHE A 183 -5.05 -21.87 -3.56
CA PHE A 183 -5.74 -20.94 -2.65
C PHE A 183 -5.09 -19.55 -2.63
N GLY A 184 -3.87 -19.40 -3.14
CA GLY A 184 -3.15 -18.12 -3.12
C GLY A 184 -2.55 -17.77 -1.76
N CYS A 185 -2.41 -18.75 -0.86
CA CYS A 185 -1.70 -18.55 0.41
C CYS A 185 -0.21 -18.31 0.13
N LYS A 186 0.44 -17.49 0.95
CA LYS A 186 1.86 -17.17 0.84
C LYS A 186 2.68 -18.11 1.71
N GLU A 187 3.41 -19.01 1.06
CA GLU A 187 4.33 -19.92 1.75
C GLU A 187 5.54 -19.16 2.29
N ILE A 188 5.91 -19.45 3.53
CA ILE A 188 7.22 -19.13 4.11
C ILE A 188 7.96 -20.45 4.28
N PRO A 189 8.89 -20.80 3.37
CA PRO A 189 9.41 -22.14 3.25
C PRO A 189 10.22 -22.55 4.49
N PRO A 190 10.22 -23.85 4.85
CA PRO A 190 11.08 -24.33 5.92
C PRO A 190 12.57 -24.20 5.57
N ILE A 191 13.41 -24.42 6.56
CA ILE A 191 14.88 -24.41 6.43
C ILE A 191 15.46 -25.77 6.77
N GLU A 192 16.70 -25.97 6.35
CA GLU A 192 17.53 -27.08 6.79
C GLU A 192 18.14 -26.78 8.15
N LYS A 193 17.97 -27.68 9.12
CA LYS A 193 18.60 -27.63 10.45
C LYS A 193 18.72 -29.02 11.04
N GLU A 194 19.55 -29.15 12.07
CA GLU A 194 19.50 -30.30 12.98
C GLU A 194 18.19 -30.23 13.77
N LEU A 195 17.35 -31.25 13.58
CA LEU A 195 16.01 -31.35 14.12
C LEU A 195 16.04 -31.93 15.54
N MET A 196 14.95 -31.74 16.29
CA MET A 196 14.83 -32.24 17.67
C MET A 196 14.87 -33.79 17.77
N CYS A 197 14.77 -34.50 16.64
CA CYS A 197 14.95 -35.95 16.56
C CYS A 197 16.41 -36.39 16.36
N GLY A 198 17.36 -35.45 16.16
CA GLY A 198 18.77 -35.71 15.89
C GLY A 198 19.16 -35.73 14.40
N ASP A 199 18.20 -35.72 13.48
CA ASP A 199 18.47 -35.71 12.04
C ASP A 199 18.78 -34.30 11.53
N LYS A 200 19.78 -34.16 10.66
CA LYS A 200 19.93 -32.96 9.81
C LYS A 200 19.05 -33.12 8.59
N GLY A 201 18.12 -32.19 8.39
CA GLY A 201 17.32 -32.19 7.17
C GLY A 201 16.36 -31.01 7.06
N TYR A 202 15.64 -30.99 5.94
CA TYR A 202 14.80 -29.89 5.51
C TYR A 202 13.36 -30.08 6.02
N GLY A 203 12.81 -29.08 6.70
CA GLY A 203 11.49 -29.18 7.35
C GLY A 203 11.35 -28.37 8.64
N ALA A 204 12.46 -27.86 9.18
CA ALA A 204 12.42 -26.95 10.32
C ALA A 204 11.73 -25.64 9.94
N MET A 205 10.95 -25.07 10.85
CA MET A 205 10.31 -23.76 10.63
C MET A 205 11.35 -22.72 10.22
N ALA A 206 10.98 -21.85 9.27
CA ALA A 206 11.77 -20.67 8.92
C ALA A 206 12.24 -19.91 10.15
N LYS A 207 13.39 -19.22 10.03
CA LYS A 207 13.91 -18.36 11.11
C LYS A 207 12.84 -17.32 11.46
N VAL A 208 12.66 -17.06 12.75
CA VAL A 208 11.72 -16.04 13.26
C VAL A 208 11.91 -14.71 12.54
N SER A 209 13.17 -14.29 12.39
CA SER A 209 13.52 -13.04 11.70
C SER A 209 13.13 -13.00 10.23
N MET A 210 13.06 -14.15 9.54
CA MET A 210 12.60 -14.23 8.15
C MET A 210 11.07 -14.12 8.11
N ILE A 211 10.37 -14.86 8.97
CA ILE A 211 8.90 -14.82 9.07
C ILE A 211 8.46 -13.38 9.33
N SER A 212 9.01 -12.76 10.38
CA SER A 212 8.65 -11.39 10.74
C SER A 212 8.95 -10.39 9.62
N SER A 213 10.12 -10.47 8.96
CA SER A 213 10.44 -9.56 7.85
C SER A 213 9.46 -9.68 6.68
N ILE A 214 9.03 -10.90 6.33
CA ILE A 214 8.02 -11.12 5.27
C ILE A 214 6.68 -10.49 5.67
N ILE A 215 6.25 -10.70 6.93
CA ILE A 215 5.01 -10.11 7.44
C ILE A 215 5.10 -8.59 7.46
N ILE A 216 6.21 -8.01 7.93
CA ILE A 216 6.41 -6.56 7.95
C ILE A 216 6.41 -5.99 6.53
N SER A 217 7.04 -6.65 5.56
CA SER A 217 6.97 -6.25 4.15
C SER A 217 5.52 -6.24 3.67
N ALA A 218 4.76 -7.30 3.95
CA ALA A 218 3.36 -7.36 3.54
C ALA A 218 2.46 -6.33 4.26
N ILE A 219 2.77 -6.00 5.51
CA ILE A 219 2.12 -4.90 6.23
C ILE A 219 2.43 -3.60 5.50
N ARG A 220 3.71 -3.33 5.19
CA ARG A 220 4.12 -2.12 4.47
C ARG A 220 3.53 -2.04 3.07
N ASP A 221 3.45 -3.12 2.32
CA ASP A 221 2.86 -3.14 0.98
C ASP A 221 1.35 -2.90 1.03
N LYS A 222 0.66 -3.42 2.05
CA LYS A 222 -0.77 -3.19 2.27
C LYS A 222 -1.04 -1.82 2.94
N PHE A 223 -0.05 -1.26 3.61
CA PHE A 223 -0.07 0.07 4.25
C PHE A 223 0.56 1.18 3.41
N ALA A 224 1.15 0.83 2.27
CA ALA A 224 1.46 1.69 1.16
C ALA A 224 0.21 1.68 0.25
N PRO A 225 -0.91 2.31 0.66
CA PRO A 225 -0.96 3.68 1.18
C PRO A 225 -2.07 3.94 2.24
N PHE A 226 -1.73 4.11 3.52
CA PHE A 226 -2.63 4.84 4.45
C PHE A 226 -2.46 6.36 4.31
N ILE A 227 -1.47 6.79 3.53
CA ILE A 227 -1.23 8.18 3.21
C ILE A 227 -0.90 8.23 1.72
N MET A 228 -1.93 8.33 0.88
CA MET A 228 -1.73 8.65 -0.53
C MET A 228 -1.50 10.15 -0.65
N TRP A 229 -0.33 10.53 -1.18
CA TRP A 229 -0.08 11.88 -1.65
C TRP A 229 -0.10 11.89 -3.18
N VAL A 230 -0.73 12.90 -3.76
CA VAL A 230 -0.74 13.13 -5.22
C VAL A 230 -0.01 14.42 -5.53
N PHE A 231 0.95 14.39 -6.44
CA PHE A 231 1.66 15.57 -6.89
C PHE A 231 0.97 16.26 -8.06
N GLY A 232 0.52 17.48 -7.82
CA GLY A 232 0.00 18.39 -8.83
C GLY A 232 1.08 19.31 -9.38
N TYR A 233 1.40 19.14 -10.66
CA TYR A 233 2.32 20.00 -11.41
C TYR A 233 1.68 20.55 -12.71
N GLY A 234 0.38 20.39 -12.88
CA GLY A 234 -0.38 20.89 -14.03
C GLY A 234 -1.66 21.58 -13.59
N SER A 235 -2.79 21.21 -14.18
CA SER A 235 -4.11 21.72 -13.78
C SER A 235 -4.47 21.47 -12.32
N LEU A 236 -3.89 20.45 -11.69
CA LEU A 236 -4.02 20.20 -10.24
C LEU A 236 -3.51 21.36 -9.38
N LEU A 237 -2.80 22.34 -9.93
CA LEU A 237 -2.39 23.54 -9.19
C LEU A 237 -3.55 24.53 -8.92
N TRP A 238 -4.69 24.40 -9.61
CA TRP A 238 -5.88 25.23 -9.37
C TRP A 238 -7.21 24.48 -9.44
N TYR A 239 -7.20 23.24 -9.92
CA TYR A 239 -8.41 22.44 -10.08
C TYR A 239 -8.14 21.01 -9.62
N THR A 240 -8.52 20.76 -8.37
CA THR A 240 -8.67 19.44 -7.78
C THR A 240 -10.16 19.11 -7.74
N ASP A 241 -10.52 17.93 -8.23
CA ASP A 241 -11.90 17.41 -8.25
C ASP A 241 -11.93 16.08 -7.49
N PHE A 242 -11.18 16.06 -6.39
CA PHE A 242 -11.10 14.96 -5.44
C PHE A 242 -10.86 15.55 -4.05
N PRO A 243 -11.32 14.88 -2.99
CA PRO A 243 -11.14 15.36 -1.62
C PRO A 243 -9.68 15.20 -1.17
N TYR A 244 -9.17 16.18 -0.43
CA TYR A 244 -7.83 16.17 0.16
C TYR A 244 -7.88 16.72 1.60
N GLN A 245 -7.04 16.18 2.48
CA GLN A 245 -6.92 16.59 3.89
C GLN A 245 -5.85 17.68 4.10
N ALA A 246 -4.82 17.68 3.25
CA ALA A 246 -3.70 18.60 3.36
C ALA A 246 -3.12 18.91 1.98
N VAL A 247 -2.50 20.08 1.86
CA VAL A 247 -1.76 20.50 0.67
C VAL A 247 -0.43 21.07 1.11
N VAL A 248 0.66 20.60 0.52
CA VAL A 248 2.02 21.04 0.84
C VAL A 248 2.71 21.49 -0.45
N PRO A 249 3.18 22.75 -0.55
CA PRO A 249 4.01 23.20 -1.67
C PRO A 249 5.43 22.65 -1.55
N GLY A 250 6.06 22.37 -2.68
CA GLY A 250 7.39 21.76 -2.71
C GLY A 250 7.82 21.36 -4.11
N VAL A 251 8.92 20.62 -4.18
CA VAL A 251 9.55 20.25 -5.46
C VAL A 251 9.75 18.75 -5.61
N VAL A 252 9.69 18.29 -6.84
CA VAL A 252 10.25 16.99 -7.27
C VAL A 252 11.55 17.28 -8.02
N ARG A 253 12.62 16.55 -7.67
CA ARG A 253 13.96 16.69 -8.26
C ARG A 253 14.20 15.64 -9.35
N GLY A 254 15.11 15.91 -10.28
CA GLY A 254 15.42 15.02 -11.41
C GLY A 254 14.45 15.16 -12.59
N TYR A 255 13.49 16.08 -12.52
CA TYR A 255 12.48 16.29 -13.54
C TYR A 255 12.30 17.77 -13.84
N VAL A 256 11.89 18.07 -15.07
CA VAL A 256 11.45 19.39 -15.50
C VAL A 256 10.09 19.33 -16.17
N ARG A 257 9.33 20.40 -16.05
CA ARG A 257 8.02 20.54 -16.68
C ARG A 257 8.16 20.91 -18.15
N ARG A 258 7.44 20.22 -19.04
CA ARG A 258 7.38 20.55 -20.48
C ARG A 258 5.98 20.45 -21.02
N PHE A 259 5.63 21.34 -21.95
CA PHE A 259 4.36 21.32 -22.70
C PHE A 259 4.41 20.28 -23.84
N TRP A 260 4.94 19.10 -23.59
CA TRP A 260 5.17 18.06 -24.60
C TRP A 260 4.05 17.03 -24.69
N GLN A 261 3.05 17.15 -23.82
CA GLN A 261 1.89 16.27 -23.81
C GLN A 261 0.75 16.85 -24.66
N MET A 262 0.17 16.03 -25.52
CA MET A 262 -1.05 16.37 -26.24
C MET A 262 -2.32 16.14 -25.39
N SER A 263 -3.30 17.02 -25.55
CA SER A 263 -4.58 16.96 -24.85
C SER A 263 -5.74 16.85 -25.87
N PRO A 264 -6.21 15.62 -26.17
CA PRO A 264 -7.25 15.39 -27.17
C PRO A 264 -8.68 15.62 -26.67
N ASP A 265 -8.89 15.86 -25.37
CA ASP A 265 -10.22 15.92 -24.76
C ASP A 265 -10.46 17.14 -23.85
N HIS A 266 -9.43 17.60 -23.12
CA HIS A 266 -9.56 18.70 -22.15
C HIS A 266 -9.25 20.07 -22.72
N ARG A 267 -8.08 20.22 -23.36
CA ARG A 267 -7.59 21.51 -23.91
C ARG A 267 -7.56 21.56 -25.43
N GLY A 268 -7.97 20.48 -26.08
CA GLY A 268 -8.24 20.41 -27.51
C GLY A 268 -9.36 19.42 -27.81
N THR A 269 -9.33 18.89 -29.02
CA THR A 269 -10.25 17.87 -29.52
C THR A 269 -9.46 16.73 -30.17
N GLN A 270 -10.10 15.59 -30.44
CA GLN A 270 -9.48 14.45 -31.13
C GLN A 270 -8.77 14.87 -32.44
N ASN A 271 -9.41 15.73 -33.24
CA ASN A 271 -8.87 16.19 -34.54
C ASN A 271 -7.93 17.39 -34.43
N LYS A 272 -8.01 18.14 -33.32
CA LYS A 272 -7.17 19.31 -33.06
C LYS A 272 -6.76 19.33 -31.59
N PRO A 273 -5.85 18.43 -31.18
CA PRO A 273 -5.44 18.29 -29.80
C PRO A 273 -4.65 19.51 -29.32
N GLY A 274 -4.86 19.88 -28.05
CA GLY A 274 -4.10 20.94 -27.39
C GLY A 274 -2.79 20.39 -26.80
N ARG A 275 -2.13 21.22 -25.99
CA ARG A 275 -0.87 20.95 -25.28
C ARG A 275 -1.07 21.14 -23.77
N THR A 276 -0.74 20.12 -23.00
CA THR A 276 -0.65 20.15 -21.53
C THR A 276 0.77 19.83 -21.10
N VAL A 277 1.03 19.86 -19.79
CA VAL A 277 2.38 19.62 -19.26
C VAL A 277 2.58 18.17 -18.83
N THR A 278 3.79 17.65 -19.04
CA THR A 278 4.30 16.42 -18.43
C THR A 278 5.61 16.73 -17.69
N LEU A 279 6.09 15.76 -16.91
CA LEU A 279 7.45 15.76 -16.38
C LEU A 279 8.38 15.03 -17.34
N VAL A 280 9.56 15.57 -17.54
CA VAL A 280 10.62 14.98 -18.36
C VAL A 280 11.85 14.81 -17.49
N PRO A 281 12.47 13.62 -17.47
CA PRO A 281 13.72 13.42 -16.74
C PRO A 281 14.80 14.41 -17.21
N GLN A 282 15.44 15.09 -16.26
CA GLN A 282 16.57 15.96 -16.52
C GLN A 282 17.47 16.02 -15.29
N ASP A 283 18.76 15.75 -15.48
CA ASP A 283 19.75 15.85 -14.41
C ASP A 283 19.76 17.26 -13.80
N SER A 284 19.74 17.32 -12.48
CA SER A 284 19.59 18.57 -11.71
C SER A 284 18.30 19.35 -11.99
N GLY A 285 17.34 18.76 -12.70
CA GLY A 285 16.02 19.32 -12.95
C GLY A 285 15.22 19.46 -11.65
N VAL A 286 14.41 20.51 -11.59
CA VAL A 286 13.50 20.76 -10.47
C VAL A 286 12.15 21.14 -11.04
N CYS A 287 11.09 20.51 -10.53
CA CYS A 287 9.71 20.86 -10.84
C CYS A 287 8.95 21.16 -9.56
N TRP A 288 8.49 22.40 -9.41
CA TRP A 288 7.70 22.82 -8.25
C TRP A 288 6.21 22.52 -8.41
N GLY A 289 5.53 22.06 -7.38
CA GLY A 289 4.10 21.84 -7.41
C GLY A 289 3.48 21.73 -6.03
N LEU A 290 2.31 21.09 -5.96
CA LEU A 290 1.56 20.88 -4.72
C LEU A 290 1.38 19.38 -4.46
N ALA A 291 1.75 18.91 -3.28
CA ALA A 291 1.43 17.57 -2.80
C ALA A 291 0.08 17.59 -2.08
N TYR A 292 -0.87 16.76 -2.51
CA TYR A 292 -2.21 16.64 -1.94
C TYR A 292 -2.36 15.34 -1.16
N LYS A 293 -2.65 15.42 0.15
CA LYS A 293 -2.94 14.24 0.97
C LYS A 293 -4.38 13.81 0.77
N VAL A 294 -4.61 12.64 0.19
CA VAL A 294 -5.95 12.11 -0.04
C VAL A 294 -6.44 11.38 1.23
N PRO A 295 -7.68 11.64 1.71
CA PRO A 295 -8.29 10.87 2.79
C PRO A 295 -8.37 9.39 2.42
N GLU A 296 -8.11 8.51 3.38
CA GLU A 296 -8.08 7.06 3.17
C GLU A 296 -9.36 6.53 2.51
N GLU A 297 -10.52 6.99 2.99
CA GLU A 297 -11.84 6.61 2.48
C GLU A 297 -12.09 7.02 1.01
N HIS A 298 -11.23 7.88 0.47
CA HIS A 298 -11.34 8.42 -0.89
C HIS A 298 -10.18 8.00 -1.80
N VAL A 299 -9.20 7.21 -1.33
CA VAL A 299 -8.04 6.79 -2.13
C VAL A 299 -8.48 6.04 -3.38
N GLU A 300 -9.29 5.00 -3.25
CA GLU A 300 -9.73 4.18 -4.39
C GLU A 300 -10.49 5.01 -5.43
N ALA A 301 -11.42 5.86 -4.97
CA ALA A 301 -12.18 6.75 -5.84
C ALA A 301 -11.28 7.80 -6.53
N THR A 302 -10.27 8.33 -5.83
CA THR A 302 -9.33 9.32 -6.37
C THR A 302 -8.44 8.70 -7.42
N VAL A 303 -7.91 7.50 -7.18
CA VAL A 303 -7.10 6.76 -8.17
C VAL A 303 -7.93 6.47 -9.42
N ALA A 304 -9.17 6.00 -9.27
CA ALA A 304 -10.07 5.75 -10.40
C ALA A 304 -10.36 7.03 -11.20
N TYR A 305 -10.63 8.14 -10.50
CA TYR A 305 -10.83 9.45 -11.11
C TYR A 305 -9.61 9.93 -11.89
N LEU A 306 -8.42 9.90 -11.27
CA LEU A 306 -7.18 10.36 -11.90
C LEU A 306 -6.80 9.48 -13.09
N ASN A 307 -6.93 8.15 -12.99
CA ASN A 307 -6.71 7.26 -14.13
C ASN A 307 -7.64 7.57 -15.31
N PHE A 308 -8.90 7.91 -15.04
CA PHE A 308 -9.84 8.32 -16.10
C PHE A 308 -9.47 9.68 -16.71
N ARG A 309 -9.07 10.63 -15.85
CA ARG A 309 -8.67 11.98 -16.27
C ARG A 309 -7.41 11.93 -17.14
N GLU A 310 -6.43 11.12 -16.75
CA GLU A 310 -5.08 11.12 -17.34
C GLU A 310 -4.87 10.02 -18.40
N ARG A 311 -5.96 9.44 -18.90
CA ARG A 311 -6.00 8.37 -19.93
C ARG A 311 -5.28 8.65 -21.26
N ALA A 312 -4.81 9.88 -21.50
CA ALA A 312 -4.08 10.25 -22.70
C ALA A 312 -2.58 9.90 -22.58
N GLY A 313 -2.24 8.67 -22.18
CA GLY A 313 -0.85 8.20 -22.13
C GLY A 313 -0.03 8.69 -20.93
N TYR A 314 -0.67 9.17 -19.86
CA TYR A 314 0.04 9.30 -18.58
C TYR A 314 0.08 7.96 -17.86
N GLU A 315 1.21 7.70 -17.23
CA GLU A 315 1.46 6.58 -16.34
C GLU A 315 1.68 7.10 -14.93
N ARG A 316 1.38 6.24 -13.95
CA ARG A 316 1.45 6.60 -12.54
C ARG A 316 2.75 6.08 -11.95
N GLU A 317 3.52 6.98 -11.35
CA GLU A 317 4.83 6.69 -10.76
C GLU A 317 4.93 7.21 -9.33
N VAL A 318 5.89 6.68 -8.58
CA VAL A 318 6.24 7.16 -7.24
C VAL A 318 7.54 7.95 -7.34
N VAL A 319 7.53 9.18 -6.81
CA VAL A 319 8.71 10.06 -6.79
C VAL A 319 8.91 10.67 -5.40
N GLU A 320 10.16 11.03 -5.09
CA GLU A 320 10.51 11.72 -3.85
C GLU A 320 10.19 13.23 -3.96
N PHE A 321 9.36 13.72 -3.05
CA PHE A 321 8.95 15.11 -2.93
C PHE A 321 9.65 15.79 -1.77
N HIS A 322 10.06 17.04 -2.00
CA HIS A 322 10.78 17.88 -1.06
C HIS A 322 9.92 19.10 -0.69
N PRO A 323 9.36 19.15 0.53
CA PRO A 323 8.54 20.28 0.99
C PRO A 323 9.29 21.62 1.03
N ASP A 324 8.62 22.71 0.66
CA ASP A 324 9.18 24.07 0.72
C ASP A 324 9.39 24.55 2.16
N ASN A 325 8.62 24.01 3.11
CA ASN A 325 8.68 24.39 4.53
C ASN A 325 9.86 23.76 5.28
N GLY A 326 10.69 22.95 4.61
CA GLY A 326 11.84 22.27 5.21
C GLY A 326 11.51 20.98 5.95
N ASP A 327 10.26 20.49 5.88
CA ASP A 327 9.91 19.17 6.39
C ASP A 327 10.69 18.07 5.64
N ALA A 328 10.78 16.89 6.26
CA ALA A 328 11.48 15.75 5.68
C ALA A 328 10.89 15.36 4.31
N PRO A 329 11.73 15.00 3.32
CA PRO A 329 11.26 14.46 2.05
C PRO A 329 10.40 13.21 2.24
N PHE A 330 9.43 13.00 1.35
CA PHE A 330 8.57 11.83 1.36
C PHE A 330 8.15 11.40 -0.05
N GLU A 331 7.79 10.14 -0.20
CA GLU A 331 7.30 9.58 -1.46
C GLU A 331 5.84 9.96 -1.71
N LEU A 332 5.52 10.26 -2.97
CA LEU A 332 4.15 10.51 -3.42
C LEU A 332 3.90 9.96 -4.83
N GLU A 333 2.63 9.88 -5.23
CA GLU A 333 2.25 9.47 -6.58
C GLU A 333 2.17 10.67 -7.53
N VAL A 334 2.63 10.47 -8.76
CA VAL A 334 2.61 11.45 -9.83
C VAL A 334 2.20 10.78 -11.14
N TYR A 335 1.45 11.51 -11.98
CA TYR A 335 1.10 11.06 -13.33
C TYR A 335 2.09 11.67 -14.31
N ILE A 336 2.90 10.87 -15.00
CA ILE A 336 3.92 11.31 -15.95
C ILE A 336 3.65 10.64 -17.30
N SER A 337 3.74 11.41 -18.38
CA SER A 337 3.71 10.86 -19.73
C SER A 337 5.14 10.70 -20.24
N HIS A 338 5.49 9.47 -20.62
CA HIS A 338 6.79 9.09 -21.16
C HIS A 338 6.77 8.94 -22.67
N HIS A 339 7.93 9.14 -23.29
CA HIS A 339 8.13 8.84 -24.70
C HIS A 339 8.38 7.35 -24.91
N HIS A 340 7.43 6.66 -25.56
CA HIS A 340 7.60 5.29 -26.07
C HIS A 340 6.68 5.07 -27.29
N GLU A 341 6.93 4.02 -28.08
CA GLU A 341 6.30 3.81 -29.40
C GLU A 341 4.76 3.83 -29.38
N ASP A 342 4.16 3.38 -28.28
CA ASP A 342 2.70 3.30 -28.13
C ASP A 342 2.05 4.60 -27.59
N ASN A 343 2.83 5.54 -27.05
CA ASN A 343 2.29 6.79 -26.51
C ASN A 343 2.34 7.94 -27.53
N ILE A 344 1.33 7.96 -28.39
CA ILE A 344 1.16 8.98 -29.43
C ILE A 344 0.95 10.41 -28.89
N TYR A 345 0.69 10.56 -27.59
CA TYR A 345 0.38 11.86 -27.00
C TYR A 345 1.63 12.55 -26.41
N HIS A 346 2.72 11.81 -26.16
CA HIS A 346 4.01 12.41 -25.82
C HIS A 346 4.75 12.75 -27.11
N THR A 347 4.83 14.03 -27.48
CA THR A 347 5.48 14.42 -28.75
C THR A 347 6.76 15.22 -28.55
N GLY A 348 7.31 15.24 -27.33
CA GLY A 348 8.57 15.90 -27.03
C GLY A 348 9.77 15.21 -27.69
N PRO A 349 10.86 15.94 -28.00
CA PRO A 349 11.02 17.40 -27.88
C PRO A 349 10.30 18.18 -28.99
N VAL A 350 9.72 19.34 -28.63
CA VAL A 350 9.01 20.26 -29.56
C VAL A 350 9.52 21.68 -29.35
N THR A 351 9.59 22.47 -30.42
CA THR A 351 9.99 23.88 -30.35
C THR A 351 8.95 24.72 -29.59
N ASN A 352 9.41 25.79 -28.93
CA ASN A 352 8.50 26.68 -28.19
C ASN A 352 7.55 27.44 -29.12
N GLU A 353 7.97 27.70 -30.36
CA GLU A 353 7.16 28.28 -31.43
C GLU A 353 5.97 27.37 -31.79
N GLU A 354 6.21 26.08 -32.03
CA GLU A 354 5.15 25.11 -32.32
C GLU A 354 4.19 24.94 -31.14
N ILE A 355 4.72 24.88 -29.91
CA ILE A 355 3.90 24.81 -28.69
C ILE A 355 2.96 26.02 -28.62
N VAL A 356 3.48 27.23 -28.85
CA VAL A 356 2.70 28.49 -28.83
C VAL A 356 1.60 28.47 -29.88
N ASP A 357 1.89 28.05 -31.12
CA ASP A 357 0.89 28.01 -32.19
C ASP A 357 -0.26 27.03 -31.90
N VAL A 358 0.05 25.85 -31.35
CA VAL A 358 -0.98 24.89 -30.93
C VAL A 358 -1.82 25.47 -29.78
N ILE A 359 -1.18 26.05 -28.75
CA ILE A 359 -1.88 26.61 -27.59
C ILE A 359 -2.83 27.75 -28.00
N LEU A 360 -2.41 28.64 -28.90
CA LEU A 360 -3.25 29.78 -29.32
C LEU A 360 -4.49 29.36 -30.11
N THR A 361 -4.45 28.20 -30.78
CA THR A 361 -5.50 27.80 -31.71
C THR A 361 -6.35 26.63 -31.22
N SER A 362 -6.09 26.13 -30.01
CA SER A 362 -6.75 24.95 -29.43
C SER A 362 -7.69 25.30 -28.28
N LYS A 363 -8.82 24.58 -28.24
CA LYS A 363 -9.85 24.67 -27.20
C LYS A 363 -10.50 23.32 -27.04
N GLY A 364 -10.74 22.92 -25.79
CA GLY A 364 -11.47 21.69 -25.45
C GLY A 364 -12.59 21.96 -24.46
N ARG A 365 -13.11 20.88 -23.86
CA ARG A 365 -14.22 20.95 -22.90
C ARG A 365 -13.88 21.74 -21.63
N SER A 366 -12.59 21.82 -21.28
CA SER A 366 -12.11 22.50 -20.07
C SER A 366 -11.66 23.94 -20.32
N GLY A 367 -12.00 24.51 -21.48
CA GLY A 367 -11.65 25.89 -21.85
C GLY A 367 -10.57 25.96 -22.92
N THR A 368 -10.05 27.17 -23.15
CA THR A 368 -9.00 27.39 -24.13
C THR A 368 -7.67 26.84 -23.61
N ASN A 369 -6.79 26.46 -24.53
CA ASN A 369 -5.46 26.04 -24.13
C ASN A 369 -4.60 27.23 -23.67
N LEU A 370 -4.87 28.43 -24.21
CA LEU A 370 -4.29 29.68 -23.73
C LEU A 370 -4.58 29.91 -22.25
N GLU A 371 -5.83 29.69 -21.82
CA GLU A 371 -6.20 29.77 -20.41
C GLU A 371 -5.35 28.84 -19.53
N TYR A 372 -5.17 27.59 -19.95
CA TYR A 372 -4.35 26.61 -19.22
C TYR A 372 -2.91 27.11 -19.01
N ALA A 373 -2.28 27.59 -20.08
CA ALA A 373 -0.88 28.01 -20.05
C ALA A 373 -0.68 29.25 -19.17
N LEU A 374 -1.54 30.27 -19.32
CA LEU A 374 -1.41 31.51 -18.56
C LEU A 374 -1.78 31.34 -17.08
N ARG A 375 -2.79 30.51 -16.75
CA ARG A 375 -3.08 30.16 -15.34
C ARG A 375 -1.90 29.45 -14.69
N LEU A 376 -1.25 28.55 -15.42
CA LEU A 376 -0.10 27.81 -14.91
C LEU A 376 1.07 28.75 -14.56
N ALA A 377 1.38 29.69 -15.44
CA ALA A 377 2.41 30.71 -15.19
C ALA A 377 2.04 31.65 -14.04
N ASP A 378 0.76 32.06 -13.96
CA ASP A 378 0.27 32.92 -12.89
C ASP A 378 0.38 32.29 -11.50
N ILE A 379 0.00 31.01 -11.36
CA ILE A 379 0.09 30.30 -10.10
C ILE A 379 1.53 30.14 -9.65
N HIS A 380 2.44 29.81 -10.57
CA HIS A 380 3.87 29.76 -10.26
C HIS A 380 4.37 31.11 -9.74
N ARG A 381 4.04 32.22 -10.40
CA ARG A 381 4.41 33.56 -9.93
C ARG A 381 3.88 33.86 -8.53
N ARG A 382 2.64 33.46 -8.22
CA ARG A 382 1.99 33.77 -6.93
C ARG A 382 2.43 32.86 -5.79
N LEU A 383 2.57 31.56 -6.04
CA LEU A 383 2.80 30.56 -4.99
C LEU A 383 4.25 30.12 -4.89
N ALA A 384 5.01 30.24 -5.98
CA ALA A 384 6.40 29.77 -6.06
C ALA A 384 7.35 30.87 -6.60
N PRO A 385 7.32 32.12 -6.10
CA PRO A 385 8.18 33.19 -6.62
C PRO A 385 9.68 32.91 -6.47
N HIS A 386 10.04 31.95 -5.62
CA HIS A 386 11.40 31.49 -5.39
C HIS A 386 11.89 30.45 -6.41
N ILE A 387 11.00 29.92 -7.27
CA ILE A 387 11.32 28.94 -8.30
C ILE A 387 11.29 29.60 -9.67
N HIS A 388 12.34 29.38 -10.44
CA HIS A 388 12.39 29.80 -11.83
C HIS A 388 12.13 28.60 -12.74
N ASP A 389 11.06 28.64 -13.54
CA ASP A 389 10.74 27.67 -14.60
C ASP A 389 10.97 28.33 -15.97
N PRO A 390 12.17 28.19 -16.57
CA PRO A 390 12.53 28.90 -17.80
C PRO A 390 11.62 28.55 -18.97
N HIS A 391 11.16 27.30 -19.05
CA HIS A 391 10.34 26.83 -20.15
C HIS A 391 8.93 27.41 -20.06
N LEU A 392 8.30 27.33 -18.89
CA LEU A 392 6.96 27.89 -18.68
C LEU A 392 6.93 29.41 -18.95
N PHE A 393 7.91 30.15 -18.42
CA PHE A 393 7.94 31.60 -18.59
C PHE A 393 8.34 32.05 -20.00
N ASP A 394 9.13 31.25 -20.75
CA ASP A 394 9.34 31.52 -22.17
C ASP A 394 8.04 31.32 -22.98
N ILE A 395 7.31 30.23 -22.73
CA ILE A 395 6.01 29.97 -23.37
C ILE A 395 5.01 31.10 -23.04
N GLU A 396 4.89 31.51 -21.78
CA GLU A 396 4.02 32.62 -21.38
C GLU A 396 4.37 33.91 -22.15
N ARG A 397 5.65 34.31 -22.15
CA ARG A 397 6.11 35.52 -22.84
C ARG A 397 5.76 35.49 -24.33
N ARG A 398 6.00 34.34 -24.98
CA ARG A 398 5.71 34.15 -26.42
C ARG A 398 4.22 34.18 -26.71
N LEU A 399 3.40 33.55 -25.85
CA LEU A 399 1.95 33.59 -25.95
C LEU A 399 1.41 35.01 -25.85
N LEU A 400 1.88 35.82 -24.88
CA LEU A 400 1.44 37.20 -24.72
C LEU A 400 1.82 38.07 -25.92
N LYS A 401 3.06 37.94 -26.42
CA LYS A 401 3.51 38.64 -27.63
C LYS A 401 2.68 38.25 -28.86
N ALA A 402 2.35 36.96 -29.00
CA ALA A 402 1.53 36.47 -30.10
C ALA A 402 0.05 36.88 -29.96
N CYS A 403 -0.48 36.95 -28.73
CA CYS A 403 -1.82 37.51 -28.48
C CYS A 403 -1.88 38.98 -28.90
N GLU A 404 -0.84 39.75 -28.61
CA GLU A 404 -0.73 41.14 -29.04
C GLU A 404 -0.68 41.31 -30.54
N SER A 405 0.21 40.58 -31.23
CA SER A 405 0.36 40.68 -32.69
C SER A 405 -0.87 40.18 -33.44
N ARG A 406 -1.54 39.15 -32.94
CA ARG A 406 -2.74 38.54 -33.57
C ARG A 406 -4.06 39.11 -33.05
N ARG A 407 -4.02 40.06 -32.11
CA ARG A 407 -5.20 40.67 -31.44
C ARG A 407 -6.17 39.62 -30.87
N VAL A 408 -5.64 38.59 -30.22
CA VAL A 408 -6.41 37.45 -29.67
C VAL A 408 -7.29 37.92 -28.52
N ARG A 409 -8.59 37.65 -28.57
CA ARG A 409 -9.52 37.92 -27.46
C ARG A 409 -9.82 36.62 -26.70
N ASP A 410 -9.35 36.54 -25.47
CA ASP A 410 -9.65 35.46 -24.53
C ASP A 410 -9.90 36.06 -23.15
N LYS A 411 -10.94 35.60 -22.45
CA LYS A 411 -11.32 36.10 -21.13
C LYS A 411 -10.18 35.96 -20.11
N ILE A 412 -9.29 34.98 -20.27
CA ILE A 412 -8.19 34.80 -19.33
C ILE A 412 -7.25 36.01 -19.30
N LEU A 413 -7.08 36.72 -20.42
CA LEU A 413 -6.21 37.89 -20.51
C LEU A 413 -6.73 39.01 -19.60
N GLU A 414 -8.04 39.22 -19.59
CA GLU A 414 -8.71 40.17 -18.70
C GLU A 414 -8.69 39.70 -17.24
N ILE A 415 -9.00 38.42 -16.99
CA ILE A 415 -9.04 37.83 -15.65
C ILE A 415 -7.68 37.94 -14.94
N LEU A 416 -6.58 37.76 -15.67
CA LEU A 416 -5.22 37.89 -15.13
C LEU A 416 -4.67 39.33 -15.22
N GLY A 417 -5.49 40.29 -15.66
CA GLY A 417 -5.12 41.71 -15.68
C GLY A 417 -4.06 42.09 -16.72
N HIS A 418 -3.92 41.32 -17.81
CA HIS A 418 -2.99 41.65 -18.88
C HIS A 418 -3.43 42.90 -19.63
N ASN A 419 -2.57 43.92 -19.64
CA ASN A 419 -2.90 45.25 -20.13
C ASN A 419 -2.56 45.44 -21.63
N LEU A 420 -3.18 44.64 -22.51
CA LEU A 420 -2.88 44.70 -23.94
C LEU A 420 -3.60 45.87 -24.63
N PRO A 421 -2.94 46.64 -25.52
CA PRO A 421 -3.49 47.89 -26.07
C PRO A 421 -4.87 47.75 -26.74
N TYR A 422 -5.12 46.61 -27.40
CA TYR A 422 -6.37 46.35 -28.13
C TYR A 422 -7.53 45.84 -27.25
N LEU A 423 -7.28 45.52 -25.98
CA LEU A 423 -8.34 45.15 -25.03
C LEU A 423 -9.02 46.39 -24.42
N LYS A 424 -8.36 47.56 -24.42
CA LYS A 424 -8.92 48.84 -23.93
C LYS A 424 -9.88 49.53 -24.90
N SER A 425 -10.00 49.02 -26.13
CA SER A 425 -10.75 49.64 -27.23
C SER A 425 -12.06 48.91 -27.55
N ALA A 426 -12.66 48.24 -26.57
CA ALA A 426 -13.94 47.54 -26.69
C ALA A 426 -15.08 48.34 -26.04
#